data_AF-A0A7I7KPG0-F1
#
_entry.id   AF-A0A7I7KPG0-F1
#
_cell.length_a   1.000
_cell.length_b   1.000
_cell.length_c   1.000
_cell.angle_alpha   90.00
_cell.angle_beta   90.00
_cell.angle_gamma   90.00
#
_symmetry.space_group_name_H-M   'P 1'
#
loop_
_entity.id
_entity.type
_entity.pdbx_description
1 polymer ?
#
loop_
_entity_poly.entity_id
_entity_poly.type
_entity_poly.pdbx_seq_one_letter_code
_entity_poly.pdbx_strand_id
1 'polypeptide(L)'
;MTTGPGTSFTVIDVTPEPYAVTPTLTARIGVSVAGDEPVHAIALRCQIRIDPLRRGYSDDEAAALTDLFGPRERWATTQHTFLWQHCAAMVPGFTDTTEAVLRLECTYDFEVTAAKYLHALRSGSIPLQFLFNGTIFTAGQHGFSVQQIPWDCEDRYDMAVSVWRDLIGQHYPNSGWLRLGHDTLAALSAYKSARGHLGLDDAVTELLAQAREEVR
;
A
#
# COMPACT_ATOMS: atom_id res chain seq x y z
N MET A 1 13.61 33.59 18.09
CA MET A 1 13.43 32.18 17.67
C MET A 1 12.02 32.10 17.14
N THR A 2 11.84 32.38 15.85
CA THR A 2 10.51 32.45 15.25
C THR A 2 10.05 31.01 15.05
N THR A 3 9.14 30.56 15.90
CA THR A 3 8.39 29.32 15.72
C THR A 3 7.78 29.37 14.32
N GLY A 4 8.17 28.42 13.47
CA GLY A 4 7.62 28.32 12.13
C GLY A 4 6.10 28.12 12.19
N PRO A 5 5.39 28.42 11.08
CA PRO A 5 3.96 28.19 10.97
C PRO A 5 3.62 26.74 11.33
N GLY A 6 2.64 26.55 12.22
CA GLY A 6 2.15 25.22 12.58
C GLY A 6 1.64 24.52 11.33
N THR A 7 2.38 23.52 10.85
CA THR A 7 2.02 22.74 9.67
C THR A 7 1.43 21.41 10.13
N SER A 8 0.29 21.02 9.58
CA SER A 8 -0.32 19.73 9.85
C SER A 8 -0.82 19.07 8.57
N PHE A 9 -0.87 17.74 8.62
CA PHE A 9 -1.33 16.89 7.54
C PHE A 9 -2.33 15.89 8.12
N THR A 10 -3.40 15.60 7.38
CA THR A 10 -4.41 14.63 7.79
C THR A 10 -4.85 13.81 6.59
N VAL A 11 -4.91 12.49 6.72
CA VAL A 11 -5.43 11.59 5.71
C VAL A 11 -6.96 11.62 5.78
N ILE A 12 -7.58 12.13 4.73
CA ILE A 12 -9.04 12.28 4.64
C ILE A 12 -9.67 10.95 4.23
N ASP A 13 -9.15 10.35 3.15
CA ASP A 13 -9.56 9.04 2.69
C ASP A 13 -8.44 8.31 1.92
N VAL A 14 -8.62 7.00 1.78
CA VAL A 14 -7.85 6.16 0.85
C VAL A 14 -8.83 5.34 0.03
N THR A 15 -8.80 5.49 -1.29
CA THR A 15 -9.76 4.87 -2.21
C THR A 15 -9.07 4.30 -3.46
N PRO A 16 -9.69 3.33 -4.18
CA PRO A 16 -9.17 2.88 -5.46
C PRO A 16 -9.17 4.02 -6.50
N GLU A 17 -8.07 4.20 -7.23
CA GLU A 17 -7.99 5.18 -8.32
C GLU A 17 -8.93 4.76 -9.46
N PRO A 18 -9.93 5.59 -9.83
CA PRO A 18 -10.84 5.27 -10.91
C PRO A 18 -10.11 5.16 -12.25
N TYR A 19 -10.51 4.19 -13.08
CA TYR A 19 -10.02 4.02 -14.45
C TYR A 19 -8.50 3.80 -14.58
N ALA A 20 -7.83 3.41 -13.49
CA ALA A 20 -6.43 3.01 -13.55
C ALA A 20 -6.28 1.68 -14.31
N VAL A 21 -5.22 1.58 -15.13
CA VAL A 21 -4.88 0.34 -15.86
C VAL A 21 -4.06 -0.64 -14.99
N THR A 22 -3.56 -0.16 -13.86
CA THR A 22 -2.81 -0.92 -12.86
C THR A 22 -3.39 -0.61 -11.48
N PRO A 23 -3.34 -1.55 -10.53
CA PRO A 23 -3.89 -1.33 -9.19
C PRO A 23 -3.19 -0.16 -8.50
N THR A 24 -3.93 0.93 -8.31
CA THR A 24 -3.47 2.15 -7.65
C THR A 24 -4.49 2.59 -6.62
N LEU A 25 -4.04 2.92 -5.41
CA LEU A 25 -4.84 3.63 -4.42
C LEU A 25 -4.50 5.12 -4.46
N THR A 26 -5.49 5.95 -4.16
CA THR A 26 -5.36 7.39 -3.99
C THR A 26 -5.65 7.73 -2.54
N ALA A 27 -4.66 8.33 -1.86
CA ALA A 27 -4.81 8.88 -0.53
C ALA A 27 -4.97 10.40 -0.63
N ARG A 28 -6.09 10.92 -0.15
CA ARG A 28 -6.39 12.35 -0.13
C ARG A 28 -5.95 12.94 1.20
N ILE A 29 -5.11 13.95 1.13
CA ILE A 29 -4.42 14.53 2.29
C ILE A 29 -4.89 15.98 2.47
N GLY A 30 -5.49 16.29 3.61
CA GLY A 30 -5.70 17.66 4.06
C GLY A 30 -4.37 18.24 4.52
N VAL A 31 -4.07 19.44 4.05
CA VAL A 31 -2.84 20.18 4.38
C VAL A 31 -3.25 21.50 5.01
N SER A 32 -2.68 21.83 6.16
CA SER A 32 -2.86 23.11 6.84
C SER A 32 -1.51 23.72 7.17
N VAL A 33 -1.33 25.00 6.83
CA VAL A 33 -0.13 25.78 7.19
C VAL A 33 -0.59 27.09 7.80
N ALA A 34 -0.39 27.25 9.10
CA ALA A 34 -0.85 28.42 9.84
C ALA A 34 0.12 29.60 9.71
N GLY A 35 -0.25 30.67 9.00
CA GLY A 35 0.57 31.89 8.92
C GLY A 35 -0.03 32.95 8.00
N ASP A 36 0.48 34.18 8.10
CA ASP A 36 -0.04 35.31 7.31
C ASP A 36 0.46 35.30 5.85
N GLU A 37 1.52 34.55 5.56
CA GLU A 37 2.11 34.46 4.22
C GLU A 37 1.55 33.25 3.46
N PRO A 38 1.12 33.43 2.19
CA PRO A 38 0.66 32.32 1.38
C PRO A 38 1.80 31.33 1.08
N VAL A 39 1.46 30.05 1.09
CA VAL A 39 2.36 29.00 0.61
C VAL A 39 2.39 29.06 -0.92
N HIS A 40 3.58 29.09 -1.51
CA HIS A 40 3.74 29.06 -2.97
C HIS A 40 3.71 27.64 -3.52
N ALA A 41 4.33 26.70 -2.81
CA ALA A 41 4.30 25.28 -3.13
C ALA A 41 4.78 24.45 -1.94
N ILE A 42 4.44 23.16 -1.94
CA ILE A 42 5.07 22.17 -1.07
C ILE A 42 5.57 21.02 -1.93
N ALA A 43 6.87 20.72 -1.85
CA ALA A 43 7.43 19.46 -2.32
C ALA A 43 7.20 18.40 -1.24
N LEU A 44 6.04 17.76 -1.27
CA LEU A 44 5.61 16.79 -0.27
C LEU A 44 6.15 15.42 -0.61
N ARG A 45 6.68 14.75 0.41
CA ARG A 45 7.05 13.35 0.40
C ARG A 45 6.39 12.70 1.60
N CYS A 46 6.04 11.43 1.46
CA CYS A 46 5.40 10.68 2.51
C CYS A 46 5.94 9.26 2.53
N GLN A 47 6.33 8.80 3.72
CA GLN A 47 6.62 7.39 3.95
C GLN A 47 5.38 6.75 4.56
N ILE A 48 4.87 5.71 3.89
CA ILE A 48 3.68 4.98 4.34
C ILE A 48 4.12 3.64 4.92
N ARG A 49 3.72 3.38 6.15
CA ARG A 49 3.97 2.12 6.85
C ARG A 49 2.66 1.42 7.15
N ILE A 50 2.72 0.09 7.19
CA ILE A 50 1.64 -0.75 7.72
C ILE A 50 2.03 -1.16 9.13
N ASP A 51 1.10 -1.09 10.09
CA ASP A 51 1.33 -1.44 11.50
C ASP A 51 0.49 -2.65 11.93
N PRO A 52 0.91 -3.89 11.59
CA PRO A 52 0.10 -5.08 11.83
C PRO A 52 -0.32 -5.28 13.29
N LEU A 53 0.46 -4.78 14.26
CA LEU A 53 0.20 -4.91 15.69
C LEU A 53 -1.07 -4.18 16.16
N ARG A 54 -1.53 -3.18 15.40
CA ARG A 54 -2.68 -2.33 15.78
C ARG A 54 -4.04 -2.91 15.44
N ARG A 55 -4.11 -4.15 14.94
CA ARG A 55 -5.37 -4.83 14.64
C ARG A 55 -5.43 -6.25 15.21
N GLY A 56 -6.65 -6.73 15.41
CA GLY A 56 -6.92 -8.15 15.66
C GLY A 56 -6.90 -8.97 14.37
N TYR A 57 -6.68 -10.28 14.54
CA TYR A 57 -6.69 -11.27 13.44
C TYR A 57 -7.53 -12.47 13.84
N SER A 58 -8.43 -12.86 12.95
CA SER A 58 -9.15 -14.14 13.02
C SER A 58 -8.19 -15.33 12.85
N ASP A 59 -8.66 -16.53 13.16
CA ASP A 59 -7.86 -17.76 13.01
C ASP A 59 -7.51 -18.03 11.53
N ASP A 60 -8.44 -17.77 10.62
CA ASP A 60 -8.21 -17.90 9.16
C ASP A 60 -7.15 -16.92 8.65
N GLU A 61 -7.22 -15.66 9.10
CA GLU A 61 -6.19 -14.65 8.78
C GLU A 61 -4.84 -15.04 9.38
N ALA A 62 -4.84 -15.57 10.61
CA ALA A 62 -3.61 -16.02 11.27
C ALA A 62 -2.94 -17.16 10.52
N ALA A 63 -3.73 -18.14 10.05
CA ALA A 63 -3.24 -19.24 9.23
C ALA A 63 -2.62 -18.74 7.92
N ALA A 64 -3.27 -17.79 7.25
CA ALA A 64 -2.78 -17.18 6.01
C ALA A 64 -1.52 -16.31 6.19
N LEU A 65 -1.25 -15.85 7.41
CA LEU A 65 -0.09 -15.02 7.75
C LEU A 65 1.12 -15.83 8.26
N THR A 66 1.02 -17.16 8.30
CA THR A 66 2.09 -18.04 8.82
C THR A 66 3.41 -17.82 8.09
N ASP A 67 3.40 -17.62 6.77
CA ASP A 67 4.62 -17.39 5.99
C ASP A 67 5.28 -16.04 6.28
N LEU A 68 4.54 -15.08 6.83
CA LEU A 68 5.04 -13.74 7.16
C LEU A 68 5.49 -13.63 8.62
N PHE A 69 4.66 -14.08 9.55
CA PHE A 69 4.88 -13.88 10.99
C PHE A 69 5.21 -15.19 11.73
N GLY A 70 5.11 -16.34 11.07
CA GLY A 70 5.16 -17.64 11.74
C GLY A 70 3.89 -17.93 12.55
N PRO A 71 3.92 -19.00 13.35
CA PRO A 71 2.81 -19.36 14.24
C PRO A 71 2.58 -18.28 15.31
N ARG A 72 1.36 -18.23 15.86
CA ARG A 72 0.86 -17.10 16.65
C ARG A 72 1.67 -16.81 17.91
N GLU A 73 2.32 -17.81 18.49
CA GLU A 73 3.18 -17.67 19.67
C GLU A 73 4.43 -16.82 19.38
N ARG A 74 4.82 -16.70 18.10
CA ARG A 74 5.98 -15.90 17.68
C ARG A 74 5.63 -14.45 17.35
N TRP A 75 4.35 -14.09 17.26
CA TRP A 75 3.95 -12.78 16.74
C TRP A 75 4.48 -11.61 17.55
N ALA A 76 4.64 -11.77 18.87
CA ALA A 76 5.23 -10.74 19.73
C ALA A 76 6.64 -10.29 19.28
N THR A 77 7.38 -11.14 18.56
CA THR A 77 8.75 -10.87 18.09
C THR A 77 8.91 -10.84 16.58
N THR A 78 7.89 -11.22 15.80
CA THR A 78 7.95 -11.23 14.32
C THR A 78 7.04 -10.19 13.69
N GLN A 79 5.99 -9.76 14.39
CA GLN A 79 5.03 -8.80 13.90
C GLN A 79 5.55 -7.38 14.11
N HIS A 80 6.25 -6.86 13.11
CA HIS A 80 6.79 -5.50 13.13
C HIS A 80 6.09 -4.60 12.11
N THR A 81 6.01 -3.32 12.44
CA THR A 81 5.61 -2.27 11.50
C THR A 81 6.62 -2.23 10.35
N PHE A 82 6.17 -2.36 9.10
CA PHE A 82 7.06 -2.36 7.93
C PHE A 82 6.75 -1.22 6.97
N LEU A 83 7.77 -0.78 6.24
CA LEU A 83 7.63 0.18 5.15
C LEU A 83 6.80 -0.46 4.04
N TRP A 84 5.71 0.20 3.64
CA TRP A 84 4.98 -0.19 2.45
C TRP A 84 5.57 0.50 1.22
N GLN A 85 5.57 1.83 1.19
CA GLN A 85 6.10 2.60 0.06
C GLN A 85 6.43 4.04 0.44
N HIS A 86 7.17 4.70 -0.45
CA HIS A 86 7.38 6.15 -0.44
C HIS A 86 6.56 6.79 -1.55
N CYS A 87 5.80 7.82 -1.21
CA CYS A 87 4.99 8.60 -2.14
C CYS A 87 5.51 10.05 -2.18
N ALA A 88 5.24 10.75 -3.27
CA ALA A 88 5.53 12.18 -3.40
C ALA A 88 4.41 12.90 -4.15
N ALA A 89 4.21 14.16 -3.81
CA ALA A 89 3.28 15.06 -4.49
C ALA A 89 3.81 16.49 -4.48
N MET A 90 3.50 17.24 -5.54
CA MET A 90 3.65 18.69 -5.52
C MET A 90 2.31 19.30 -5.13
N VAL A 91 2.29 20.02 -4.00
CA VAL A 91 1.12 20.79 -3.57
C VAL A 91 1.24 22.19 -4.16
N PRO A 92 0.28 22.62 -5.01
CA PRO A 92 0.25 23.99 -5.53
C PRO A 92 0.09 25.02 -4.42
N GLY A 93 0.35 26.29 -4.72
CA GLY A 93 0.22 27.36 -3.74
C GLY A 93 -1.21 27.53 -3.21
N PHE A 94 -1.32 27.86 -1.93
CA PHE A 94 -2.57 28.02 -1.21
C PHE A 94 -2.41 28.94 0.01
N THR A 95 -3.54 29.33 0.60
CA THR A 95 -3.61 30.08 1.84
C THR A 95 -4.39 29.25 2.86
N ASP A 96 -3.88 29.18 4.10
CA ASP A 96 -4.42 28.41 5.23
C ASP A 96 -4.48 26.90 5.02
N THR A 97 -5.35 26.42 4.12
CA THR A 97 -5.62 24.99 3.91
C THR A 97 -5.76 24.63 2.44
N THR A 98 -5.41 23.39 2.12
CA THR A 98 -5.65 22.80 0.79
C THR A 98 -5.72 21.27 0.89
N GLU A 99 -6.00 20.62 -0.23
CA GLU A 99 -5.90 19.17 -0.35
C GLU A 99 -4.80 18.78 -1.34
N ALA A 100 -4.13 17.68 -1.05
CA ALA A 100 -3.14 17.04 -1.90
C ALA A 100 -3.50 15.58 -2.12
N VAL A 101 -3.00 14.99 -3.21
CA VAL A 101 -3.23 13.58 -3.53
C VAL A 101 -1.89 12.85 -3.55
N LEU A 102 -1.80 11.76 -2.79
CA LEU A 102 -0.70 10.80 -2.86
C LEU A 102 -1.20 9.54 -3.57
N ARG A 103 -0.49 9.14 -4.63
CA ARG A 103 -0.73 7.86 -5.31
C ARG A 103 0.09 6.76 -4.66
N LEU A 104 -0.58 5.67 -4.35
CA LEU A 104 -0.04 4.48 -3.74
C LEU A 104 -0.08 3.37 -4.78
N GLU A 105 1.08 3.04 -5.34
CA GLU A 105 1.21 1.97 -6.31
C GLU A 105 1.05 0.63 -5.57
N CYS A 106 0.13 -0.19 -6.08
CA CYS A 106 -0.17 -1.49 -5.49
C CYS A 106 0.25 -2.61 -6.44
N THR A 107 0.39 -3.81 -5.90
CA THR A 107 0.70 -4.99 -6.71
C THR A 107 -0.05 -6.19 -6.18
N TYR A 108 -0.45 -7.07 -7.08
CA TYR A 108 -0.98 -8.37 -6.71
C TYR A 108 0.13 -9.32 -6.24
N ASP A 109 1.39 -9.07 -6.64
CA ASP A 109 2.52 -10.01 -6.52
C ASP A 109 2.60 -10.64 -5.13
N PHE A 110 2.26 -11.92 -5.08
CA PHE A 110 2.28 -12.71 -3.87
C PHE A 110 3.68 -12.90 -3.30
N GLU A 111 4.78 -12.46 -3.90
CA GLU A 111 6.11 -12.46 -3.29
C GLU A 111 6.44 -11.17 -2.54
N VAL A 112 5.65 -10.11 -2.74
CA VAL A 112 5.83 -8.84 -2.05
C VAL A 112 5.18 -8.91 -0.67
N THR A 113 5.96 -8.71 0.41
CA THR A 113 5.50 -8.79 1.81
C THR A 113 4.22 -8.01 2.08
N ALA A 114 4.12 -6.78 1.59
CA ALA A 114 2.92 -5.96 1.77
C ALA A 114 1.70 -6.58 1.07
N ALA A 115 1.85 -7.09 -0.15
CA ALA A 115 0.77 -7.75 -0.87
C ALA A 115 0.36 -9.08 -0.20
N LYS A 116 1.32 -9.92 0.21
CA LYS A 116 1.05 -11.14 1.03
C LYS A 116 0.19 -10.80 2.25
N TYR A 117 0.59 -9.76 2.99
CA TYR A 117 -0.12 -9.32 4.19
C TYR A 117 -1.54 -8.88 3.85
N LEU A 118 -1.71 -7.99 2.87
CA LEU A 118 -3.01 -7.44 2.51
C LEU A 118 -3.97 -8.52 1.96
N HIS A 119 -3.46 -9.48 1.17
CA HIS A 119 -4.23 -10.62 0.65
C HIS A 119 -4.67 -11.61 1.74
N ALA A 120 -3.92 -11.71 2.85
CA ALA A 120 -4.29 -12.56 3.96
C ALA A 120 -5.49 -12.02 4.74
N LEU A 121 -5.76 -10.70 4.68
CA LEU A 121 -6.84 -10.06 5.43
C LEU A 121 -8.22 -10.39 4.83
N ARG A 122 -9.21 -10.55 5.71
CA ARG A 122 -10.60 -10.87 5.36
C ARG A 122 -11.55 -9.74 5.68
N SER A 123 -11.35 -9.08 6.82
CA SER A 123 -12.23 -8.00 7.30
C SER A 123 -11.50 -6.98 8.18
N GLY A 124 -12.21 -5.96 8.65
CA GLY A 124 -11.67 -4.91 9.52
C GLY A 124 -10.88 -3.86 8.75
N SER A 125 -9.85 -3.30 9.39
CA SER A 125 -9.03 -2.22 8.84
C SER A 125 -7.55 -2.61 8.72
N ILE A 126 -6.86 -1.96 7.80
CA ILE A 126 -5.43 -1.99 7.58
C ILE A 126 -4.88 -0.72 8.24
N PRO A 127 -4.18 -0.83 9.38
CA PRO A 127 -3.62 0.32 10.08
C PRO A 127 -2.43 0.88 9.31
N LEU A 128 -2.61 2.06 8.72
CA LEU A 128 -1.58 2.80 8.00
C LEU A 128 -1.04 3.95 8.86
N GLN A 129 0.27 4.19 8.75
CA GLN A 129 0.95 5.36 9.31
C GLN A 129 1.59 6.15 8.17
N PHE A 130 1.23 7.41 8.06
CA PHE A 130 1.75 8.36 7.08
C PHE A 130 2.74 9.28 7.78
N LEU A 131 4.01 9.20 7.40
CA LEU A 131 5.08 10.05 7.92
C LEU A 131 5.41 11.10 6.86
N PHE A 132 5.01 12.34 7.08
CA PHE A 132 5.17 13.41 6.10
C PHE A 132 6.53 14.07 6.26
N ASN A 133 7.18 14.33 5.13
CA ASN A 133 8.41 15.10 5.08
C ASN A 133 8.47 15.90 3.78
N GLY A 134 9.42 16.82 3.67
CA GLY A 134 9.57 17.64 2.48
C GLY A 134 9.78 19.11 2.79
N THR A 135 9.45 19.94 1.81
CA THR A 135 9.87 21.35 1.81
C THR A 135 8.72 22.26 1.43
N ILE A 136 8.48 23.28 2.26
CA ILE A 136 7.50 24.35 2.09
C ILE A 136 8.23 25.57 1.51
N PHE A 137 7.67 26.12 0.44
CA PHE A 137 8.15 27.32 -0.21
C PHE A 137 7.17 28.46 0.07
N THR A 138 7.63 29.52 0.72
CA THR A 138 6.85 30.75 0.97
C THR A 138 7.55 31.96 0.34
N ALA A 139 6.90 33.12 0.38
CA ALA A 139 7.53 34.36 -0.02
C ALA A 139 8.72 34.66 0.91
N GLY A 140 9.83 35.13 0.34
CA GLY A 140 10.97 35.63 1.09
C GLY A 140 11.27 37.07 0.70
N GLN A 141 12.01 37.80 1.53
CA GLN A 141 12.33 39.22 1.29
C GLN A 141 13.01 39.49 -0.07
N HIS A 142 13.71 38.49 -0.63
CA HIS A 142 14.42 38.57 -1.92
C HIS A 142 14.11 37.37 -2.84
N GLY A 143 12.91 36.79 -2.77
CA GLY A 143 12.52 35.63 -3.58
C GLY A 143 11.71 34.62 -2.79
N PHE A 144 12.25 33.42 -2.60
CA PHE A 144 11.61 32.35 -1.82
C PHE A 144 12.26 32.20 -0.45
N SER A 145 11.42 31.96 0.55
CA SER A 145 11.84 31.38 1.83
C SER A 145 11.56 29.88 1.79
N VAL A 146 12.43 29.10 2.42
CA VAL A 146 12.39 27.63 2.40
C VAL A 146 12.34 27.12 3.83
N GLN A 147 11.34 26.31 4.13
CA GLN A 147 11.16 25.65 5.42
C GLN A 147 11.01 24.14 5.22
N GLN A 148 11.63 23.35 6.10
CA GLN A 148 11.41 21.90 6.12
C GLN A 148 10.12 21.59 6.88
N ILE A 149 9.38 20.59 6.41
CA ILE A 149 8.26 20.03 7.17
C ILE A 149 8.81 19.47 8.50
N PRO A 150 8.20 19.80 9.65
CA PRO A 150 8.58 19.25 10.95
C PRO A 150 8.58 17.71 10.95
N TRP A 151 9.52 17.12 11.68
CA TRP A 151 9.72 15.66 11.70
C TRP A 151 8.58 14.89 12.38
N ASP A 152 7.77 15.57 13.18
CA ASP A 152 6.63 15.05 13.94
C ASP A 152 5.30 15.16 13.17
N CYS A 153 5.34 15.63 11.91
CA CYS A 153 4.19 15.61 11.02
C CYS A 153 3.87 14.17 10.58
N GLU A 154 2.99 13.51 11.33
CA GLU A 154 2.47 12.19 11.00
C GLU A 154 0.95 12.13 11.15
N ASP A 155 0.34 11.15 10.49
CA ASP A 155 -1.05 10.80 10.70
C ASP A 155 -1.28 9.28 10.61
N ARG A 156 -2.35 8.80 11.23
CA ARG A 156 -2.75 7.40 11.24
C ARG A 156 -4.11 7.23 10.59
N TYR A 157 -4.19 6.28 9.67
CA TYR A 157 -5.42 6.02 8.93
C TYR A 157 -5.73 4.53 8.89
N ASP A 158 -6.93 4.16 9.29
CA ASP A 158 -7.39 2.77 9.31
C ASP A 158 -8.17 2.47 8.02
N MET A 159 -7.45 2.10 6.96
CA MET A 159 -8.05 1.80 5.65
C MET A 159 -8.88 0.52 5.71
N ALA A 160 -10.14 0.55 5.29
CA ALA A 160 -10.97 -0.66 5.29
C ALA A 160 -10.36 -1.77 4.41
N VAL A 161 -10.37 -3.02 4.87
CA VAL A 161 -9.90 -4.16 4.07
C VAL A 161 -10.71 -4.31 2.77
N SER A 162 -11.97 -3.88 2.76
CA SER A 162 -12.80 -3.84 1.54
C SER A 162 -12.17 -2.97 0.46
N VAL A 163 -11.53 -1.84 0.77
CA VAL A 163 -10.86 -0.98 -0.21
C VAL A 163 -9.78 -1.74 -0.98
N TRP A 164 -8.96 -2.52 -0.27
CA TRP A 164 -7.96 -3.39 -0.90
C TRP A 164 -8.61 -4.48 -1.75
N ARG A 165 -9.62 -5.16 -1.21
CA ARG A 165 -10.31 -6.25 -1.91
C ARG A 165 -11.00 -5.77 -3.18
N ASP A 166 -11.63 -4.60 -3.14
CA ASP A 166 -12.29 -3.97 -4.26
C ASP A 166 -11.27 -3.58 -5.33
N LEU A 167 -10.13 -2.98 -4.93
CA LEU A 167 -9.03 -2.67 -5.84
C LEU A 167 -8.55 -3.92 -6.58
N ILE A 168 -8.26 -5.00 -5.83
CA ILE A 168 -7.77 -6.25 -6.41
C ILE A 168 -8.83 -6.91 -7.29
N GLY A 169 -10.08 -6.97 -6.84
CA GLY A 169 -11.19 -7.56 -7.61
C GLY A 169 -11.47 -6.81 -8.92
N GLN A 170 -11.27 -5.49 -8.96
CA GLN A 170 -11.39 -4.69 -10.17
C GLN A 170 -10.29 -5.00 -11.20
N HIS A 171 -9.06 -5.24 -10.74
CA HIS A 171 -7.89 -5.43 -11.62
C HIS A 171 -7.62 -6.91 -11.96
N TYR A 172 -8.05 -7.84 -11.11
CA TYR A 172 -7.86 -9.28 -11.26
C TYR A 172 -9.19 -10.03 -11.00
N PRO A 173 -10.21 -9.82 -11.85
CA PRO A 173 -11.51 -10.46 -11.66
C PRO A 173 -11.39 -11.98 -11.88
N ASN A 174 -11.83 -12.76 -10.90
CA ASN A 174 -11.83 -14.24 -10.93
C ASN A 174 -10.47 -14.86 -11.28
N SER A 175 -9.38 -14.11 -11.09
CA SER A 175 -8.04 -14.50 -11.49
C SER A 175 -7.04 -13.96 -10.49
N GLY A 176 -5.83 -14.50 -10.52
CA GLY A 176 -4.72 -14.03 -9.73
C GLY A 176 -3.46 -13.96 -10.58
N TRP A 177 -2.41 -13.41 -9.98
CA TRP A 177 -1.08 -13.39 -10.56
C TRP A 177 -0.15 -14.29 -9.75
N LEU A 178 0.63 -15.12 -10.46
CA LEU A 178 1.62 -16.01 -9.87
C LEU A 178 2.96 -15.81 -10.58
N ARG A 179 4.00 -15.43 -9.82
CA ARG A 179 5.37 -15.39 -10.34
C ARG A 179 5.92 -16.79 -10.45
N LEU A 180 6.46 -17.15 -11.60
CA LEU A 180 7.17 -18.40 -11.81
C LEU A 180 8.53 -18.12 -12.46
N GLY A 181 9.52 -18.98 -12.19
CA GLY A 181 10.79 -18.95 -12.91
C GLY A 181 10.59 -19.29 -14.39
N HIS A 182 11.48 -18.81 -15.27
CA HIS A 182 11.37 -19.04 -16.71
C HIS A 182 11.35 -20.54 -17.07
N ASP A 183 12.17 -21.35 -16.42
CA ASP A 183 12.20 -22.80 -16.65
C ASP A 183 10.89 -23.47 -16.22
N THR A 184 10.31 -23.03 -15.10
CA THR A 184 9.01 -23.50 -14.62
C THR A 184 7.89 -23.12 -15.58
N LEU A 185 7.91 -21.90 -16.12
CA LEU A 185 6.95 -21.46 -17.14
C LEU A 185 7.07 -22.28 -18.42
N ALA A 186 8.29 -22.57 -18.88
CA ALA A 186 8.53 -23.40 -20.05
C ALA A 186 8.01 -24.84 -19.82
N ALA A 187 8.30 -25.42 -18.65
CA ALA A 187 7.81 -26.74 -18.27
C ALA A 187 6.28 -26.79 -18.19
N LEU A 188 5.64 -25.79 -17.59
CA LEU A 188 4.18 -25.71 -17.48
C LEU A 188 3.53 -25.54 -18.86
N SER A 189 4.13 -24.74 -19.75
CA SER A 189 3.66 -24.58 -21.14
C SER A 189 3.78 -25.87 -21.95
N ALA A 190 4.87 -26.62 -21.78
CA ALA A 190 5.06 -27.93 -22.40
C ALA A 190 4.05 -28.95 -21.87
N TYR A 191 3.83 -29.01 -20.55
CA TYR A 191 2.82 -29.85 -19.91
C TYR A 191 1.41 -29.57 -20.44
N LYS A 192 1.04 -28.28 -20.51
CA LYS A 192 -0.24 -27.81 -21.05
C LYS A 192 -0.46 -28.32 -22.48
N SER A 193 0.55 -28.13 -23.32
CA SER A 193 0.51 -28.51 -24.74
C SER A 193 0.42 -30.02 -24.94
N ALA A 194 1.18 -30.80 -24.17
CA ALA A 194 1.19 -32.26 -24.27
C ALA A 194 -0.15 -32.92 -23.91
N ARG A 195 -0.96 -32.27 -23.05
CA ARG A 195 -2.26 -32.77 -22.59
C ARG A 195 -3.47 -32.09 -23.25
N GLY A 196 -3.24 -31.14 -24.16
CA GLY A 196 -4.31 -30.46 -24.89
C GLY A 196 -5.13 -29.48 -24.04
N HIS A 197 -4.57 -28.96 -22.95
CA HIS A 197 -5.23 -27.95 -22.10
C HIS A 197 -5.35 -26.61 -22.80
N LEU A 198 -6.46 -25.90 -22.55
CA LEU A 198 -6.74 -24.60 -23.16
C LEU A 198 -5.96 -23.50 -22.43
N GLY A 199 -5.97 -23.52 -21.10
CA GLY A 199 -5.28 -22.57 -20.24
C GLY A 199 -4.15 -23.17 -19.40
N LEU A 200 -3.28 -22.30 -18.88
CA LEU A 200 -2.34 -22.71 -17.82
C LEU A 200 -3.08 -23.05 -16.52
N ASP A 201 -4.27 -22.48 -16.30
CA ASP A 201 -5.12 -22.76 -15.14
C ASP A 201 -5.60 -24.23 -15.11
N ASP A 202 -6.01 -24.77 -16.26
CA ASP A 202 -6.38 -26.19 -16.40
C ASP A 202 -5.18 -27.11 -16.08
N ALA A 203 -4.00 -26.76 -16.60
CA ALA A 203 -2.78 -27.50 -16.34
C ALA A 203 -2.38 -27.50 -14.86
N VAL A 204 -2.50 -26.36 -14.18
CA VAL A 204 -2.25 -26.24 -12.74
C VAL A 204 -3.30 -27.02 -11.94
N THR A 205 -4.56 -26.97 -12.34
CA THR A 205 -5.65 -27.71 -11.69
C THR A 205 -5.43 -29.23 -11.76
N GLU A 206 -5.00 -29.76 -12.91
CA GLU A 206 -4.64 -31.17 -13.05
C GLU A 206 -3.45 -31.55 -12.16
N LEU A 207 -2.38 -30.73 -12.17
CA LEU A 207 -1.19 -30.97 -11.34
C LEU A 207 -1.55 -31.00 -9.84
N LEU A 208 -2.41 -30.09 -9.38
CA LEU A 208 -2.86 -30.05 -8.00
C LEU A 208 -3.75 -31.24 -7.64
N ALA A 209 -4.56 -31.75 -8.57
CA ALA A 209 -5.36 -32.96 -8.36
C ALA A 209 -4.46 -34.19 -8.21
N GLN A 210 -3.47 -34.35 -9.08
CA GLN A 210 -2.48 -35.45 -9.03
C GLN A 210 -1.70 -35.45 -7.70
N ALA A 211 -1.19 -34.29 -7.29
CA ALA A 211 -0.46 -34.17 -6.03
C ALA A 211 -1.29 -34.55 -4.79
N ARG A 212 -2.62 -34.31 -4.81
CA ARG A 212 -3.52 -34.71 -3.71
C ARG A 212 -3.73 -36.21 -3.64
N GLU A 213 -3.70 -36.91 -4.78
CA GLU A 213 -3.83 -38.36 -4.83
C GLU A 213 -2.58 -39.06 -4.28
N GLU A 214 -1.39 -38.49 -4.52
CA GLU A 214 -0.11 -39.05 -4.04
C GLU A 214 0.11 -38.92 -2.52
N VAL A 215 -0.52 -37.94 -1.88
CA VAL A 215 -0.42 -37.69 -0.42
C VAL A 215 -1.40 -38.54 0.38
N ARG A 216 -2.32 -39.26 -0.28
CA ARG A 216 -3.35 -40.10 0.35
C ARG A 216 -2.93 -41.57 0.43
#